data_AF-A0A2E4N0H8-F1
#
_entry.id   AF-A0A2E4N0H8-F1
#
_cell.length_a   1.000
_cell.length_b   1.000
_cell.length_c   1.000
_cell.angle_alpha   90.00
_cell.angle_beta   90.00
_cell.angle_gamma   90.00
#
_symmetry.space_group_name_H-M   'P 1'
#
loop_
_entity.id
_entity.type
_entity.pdbx_description
1 polymer ?
#
loop_
_entity_poly.entity_id
_entity_poly.type
_entity_poly.pdbx_seq_one_letter_code
_entity_poly.pdbx_strand_id
1 'polypeptide(L)'
;MNVVLLIATFFAAACQTNEAGVSVTQQEKRVLRAKEDLEKERRRLSQLQDSLSIKIQLNVDQGMSSESANAVEQGMIDIHKAVVEAAETNLTTQKELLGVMSEHSR
;
A
#
# COMPACT_ATOMS: atom_id res chain seq x y z
N MET A 1 40.14 -5.06 -23.06
CA MET A 1 40.13 -3.91 -22.12
C MET A 1 39.03 -2.94 -22.56
N ASN A 2 37.76 -3.32 -22.46
CA ASN A 2 36.64 -2.53 -23.06
C ASN A 2 35.26 -2.82 -22.43
N VAL A 3 35.20 -3.34 -21.20
CA VAL A 3 33.92 -3.61 -20.51
C VAL A 3 33.79 -2.80 -19.22
N VAL A 4 34.92 -2.45 -18.59
CA VAL A 4 34.95 -1.68 -17.33
C VAL A 4 34.50 -0.22 -17.54
N LEU A 5 34.66 0.33 -18.73
CA LEU A 5 34.32 1.73 -19.01
C LEU A 5 32.80 1.99 -19.16
N LEU A 6 32.01 0.96 -19.46
CA LEU A 6 30.57 1.08 -19.71
C LEU A 6 29.71 0.97 -18.44
N ILE A 7 30.25 0.36 -17.39
CA ILE A 7 29.57 0.20 -16.10
C ILE A 7 29.72 1.46 -15.24
N ALA A 8 30.80 2.23 -15.43
CA ALA A 8 31.06 3.46 -14.68
C ALA A 8 30.13 4.63 -15.08
N THR A 9 29.62 4.66 -16.31
CA THR A 9 28.71 5.73 -16.77
C THR A 9 27.27 5.54 -16.32
N PHE A 10 26.83 4.31 -16.02
CA PHE A 10 25.49 4.06 -15.49
C PHE A 10 25.33 4.50 -14.02
N PHE A 11 26.39 4.46 -13.22
CA PHE A 11 26.32 4.90 -11.83
C PHE A 11 26.41 6.43 -11.66
N ALA A 12 26.93 7.16 -12.63
CA ALA A 12 27.07 8.62 -12.53
C ALA A 12 25.76 9.40 -12.81
N ALA A 13 24.76 8.78 -13.47
CA ALA A 13 23.51 9.46 -13.84
C ALA A 13 22.40 9.36 -12.77
N ALA A 14 22.50 8.41 -11.81
CA ALA A 14 21.49 8.25 -10.75
C ALA A 14 21.71 9.18 -9.55
N CYS A 15 22.89 9.83 -9.47
CA CYS A 15 23.25 10.77 -8.40
C CYS A 15 23.31 12.22 -8.88
N GLN A 16 22.60 12.58 -9.97
CA GLN A 16 22.21 13.97 -10.16
C GLN A 16 21.05 14.26 -9.20
N THR A 17 21.46 14.65 -8.00
CA THR A 17 20.66 15.29 -6.97
C THR A 17 19.95 16.50 -7.54
N ASN A 18 18.72 16.30 -8.02
CA ASN A 18 17.71 17.34 -7.84
C ASN A 18 17.39 17.35 -6.35
N GLU A 19 18.12 18.16 -5.59
CA GLU A 19 17.67 18.65 -4.28
C GLU A 19 16.43 19.53 -4.48
N ALA A 20 15.33 18.89 -4.84
CA ALA A 20 14.01 19.39 -4.53
C ALA A 20 13.48 18.44 -3.47
N GLY A 21 13.83 18.72 -2.21
CA GLY A 21 13.13 18.10 -1.09
C GLY A 21 11.61 18.21 -1.34
N VAL A 22 10.88 17.14 -1.03
CA VAL A 22 9.42 17.13 -1.17
C VAL A 22 8.88 18.38 -0.47
N SER A 23 8.12 19.23 -1.17
CA SER A 23 7.60 20.44 -0.53
C SER A 23 6.50 20.09 0.47
N VAL A 24 6.25 20.96 1.47
CA VAL A 24 5.14 20.78 2.43
C VAL A 24 3.82 20.53 1.70
N THR A 25 3.51 21.31 0.67
CA THR A 25 2.30 21.15 -0.14
C THR A 25 2.24 19.81 -0.89
N GLN A 26 3.37 19.29 -1.36
CA GLN A 26 3.42 17.95 -1.95
C GLN A 26 3.20 16.86 -0.89
N GLN A 27 3.71 17.07 0.32
CA GLN A 27 3.52 16.15 1.43
C GLN A 27 2.06 16.14 1.93
N GLU A 28 1.39 17.29 1.98
CA GLU A 28 -0.06 17.38 2.26
C GLU A 28 -0.89 16.55 1.26
N LYS A 29 -0.54 16.63 -0.03
CA LYS A 29 -1.20 15.82 -1.07
C LYS A 29 -0.97 14.32 -0.86
N ARG A 30 0.21 13.91 -0.39
CA ARG A 30 0.51 12.50 -0.06
C ARG A 30 -0.31 12.03 1.13
N VAL A 31 -0.46 12.84 2.17
CA VAL A 31 -1.33 12.54 3.32
C VAL A 31 -2.79 12.38 2.87
N LEU A 32 -3.28 13.29 2.01
CA LEU A 32 -4.65 13.20 1.49
C LEU A 32 -4.86 11.90 0.70
N ARG A 33 -3.94 11.57 -0.21
CA ARG A 33 -4.00 10.32 -0.97
C ARG A 33 -3.95 9.08 -0.07
N ALA A 34 -3.05 9.05 0.90
CA ALA A 34 -2.95 7.93 1.85
C ALA A 34 -4.24 7.75 2.65
N LYS A 35 -4.94 8.84 2.98
CA LYS A 35 -6.26 8.79 3.62
C LYS A 35 -7.34 8.19 2.70
N GLU A 36 -7.37 8.63 1.45
CA GLU A 36 -8.31 8.10 0.45
C GLU A 36 -8.08 6.61 0.17
N ASP A 37 -6.82 6.21 0.06
CA ASP A 37 -6.41 4.81 -0.13
C ASP A 37 -6.83 3.95 1.07
N LEU A 38 -6.58 4.41 2.30
CA LEU A 38 -7.02 3.70 3.51
C LEU A 38 -8.55 3.50 3.53
N GLU A 39 -9.32 4.55 3.26
CA GLU A 39 -10.78 4.47 3.23
C GLU A 39 -11.29 3.52 2.13
N LYS A 40 -10.59 3.46 1.01
CA LYS A 40 -10.89 2.52 -0.08
C LYS A 40 -10.63 1.07 0.35
N GLU A 41 -9.50 0.79 0.99
CA GLU A 41 -9.17 -0.56 1.45
C GLU A 41 -10.10 -1.02 2.58
N ARG A 42 -10.50 -0.13 3.49
CA ARG A 42 -11.52 -0.43 4.51
C ARG A 42 -12.87 -0.81 3.89
N ARG A 43 -13.32 -0.07 2.87
CA ARG A 43 -14.55 -0.43 2.14
C ARG A 43 -14.44 -1.78 1.44
N ARG A 44 -13.29 -2.09 0.83
CA ARG A 44 -13.04 -3.40 0.20
C ARG A 44 -13.09 -4.53 1.21
N LEU A 45 -12.46 -4.36 2.38
CA LEU A 45 -12.49 -5.34 3.45
C LEU A 45 -13.93 -5.58 3.94
N SER A 46 -14.72 -4.53 4.14
CA SER A 46 -16.14 -4.65 4.51
C SER A 46 -16.92 -5.46 3.47
N GLN A 47 -16.74 -5.17 2.18
CA GLN A 47 -17.42 -5.91 1.11
C GLN A 47 -17.03 -7.39 1.06
N LEU A 48 -15.77 -7.73 1.36
CA LEU A 48 -15.34 -9.12 1.45
C LEU A 48 -15.98 -9.84 2.64
N GLN A 49 -16.06 -9.17 3.78
CA GLN A 49 -16.72 -9.70 4.97
C GLN A 49 -18.22 -9.91 4.74
N ASP A 50 -18.90 -8.93 4.13
CA ASP A 50 -20.33 -9.00 3.82
C ASP A 50 -20.66 -10.12 2.82
N SER A 51 -19.73 -10.42 1.90
CA SER A 51 -19.90 -11.44 0.87
C SER A 51 -19.34 -12.83 1.23
N LEU A 52 -18.74 -12.99 2.42
CA LEU A 52 -18.00 -14.19 2.82
C LEU A 52 -18.84 -15.47 2.70
N SER A 53 -20.03 -15.49 3.31
CA SER A 53 -20.89 -16.68 3.32
C SER A 53 -21.34 -17.08 1.91
N ILE A 54 -21.69 -16.09 1.08
CA ILE A 54 -22.11 -16.29 -0.31
C ILE A 54 -20.97 -16.90 -1.13
N LYS A 55 -19.75 -16.39 -0.97
CA LYS A 55 -18.56 -16.88 -1.69
C LYS A 55 -18.15 -18.28 -1.25
N ILE A 56 -18.20 -18.57 0.06
CA ILE A 56 -17.96 -19.93 0.57
C ILE A 56 -18.95 -20.90 -0.07
N GLN A 57 -20.25 -20.57 -0.07
CA GLN A 57 -21.25 -21.45 -0.66
C GLN A 57 -21.02 -21.64 -2.17
N LEU A 58 -20.72 -20.56 -2.90
CA LEU A 58 -20.40 -20.64 -4.33
C LEU A 58 -19.21 -21.56 -4.61
N ASN A 59 -18.15 -21.47 -3.81
CA ASN A 59 -16.97 -22.34 -3.96
C ASN A 59 -17.31 -23.81 -3.67
N VAL A 60 -18.17 -24.07 -2.69
CA VAL A 60 -18.69 -25.42 -2.40
C VAL A 60 -19.55 -25.94 -3.55
N ASP A 61 -20.45 -25.12 -4.09
CA ASP A 61 -21.29 -25.47 -5.25
C ASP A 61 -20.44 -25.76 -6.50
N GLN A 62 -19.25 -25.16 -6.60
CA GLN A 62 -18.25 -25.41 -7.65
C GLN A 62 -17.36 -26.64 -7.39
N GLY A 63 -17.58 -27.37 -6.29
CA GLY A 63 -16.92 -28.63 -6.00
C GLY A 63 -15.75 -28.54 -5.02
N MET A 64 -15.50 -27.38 -4.40
CA MET A 64 -14.55 -27.33 -3.27
C MET A 64 -15.14 -27.99 -2.03
N SER A 65 -14.28 -28.60 -1.20
CA SER A 65 -14.70 -28.99 0.14
C SER A 65 -15.07 -27.75 0.96
N SER A 66 -16.01 -27.88 1.90
CA SER A 66 -16.41 -26.77 2.77
C SER A 66 -15.23 -26.19 3.57
N GLU A 67 -14.33 -27.06 4.05
CA GLU A 67 -13.12 -26.65 4.76
C GLU A 67 -12.19 -25.82 3.86
N SER A 68 -11.92 -26.28 2.64
CA SER A 68 -11.07 -25.55 1.69
C SER A 68 -11.71 -24.23 1.26
N ALA A 69 -13.01 -24.22 0.97
CA ALA A 69 -13.74 -23.01 0.60
C ALA A 69 -13.69 -21.95 1.72
N ASN A 70 -13.87 -22.37 2.97
CA ASN A 70 -13.75 -21.50 4.14
C ASN A 70 -12.32 -20.94 4.26
N ALA A 71 -11.30 -21.81 4.22
CA ALA A 71 -9.91 -21.41 4.37
C ALA A 71 -9.46 -20.40 3.30
N VAL A 72 -9.88 -20.59 2.04
CA VAL A 72 -9.55 -19.68 0.94
C VAL A 72 -10.18 -18.30 1.15
N GLU A 73 -11.48 -18.22 1.40
CA GLU A 73 -12.17 -16.93 1.55
C GLU A 73 -11.75 -16.21 2.83
N GLN A 74 -11.53 -16.95 3.92
CA GLN A 74 -11.00 -16.37 5.16
C GLN A 74 -9.56 -15.87 4.97
N GLY A 75 -8.72 -16.61 4.24
CA GLY A 75 -7.37 -16.17 3.89
C GLY A 75 -7.35 -14.88 3.06
N MET A 76 -8.28 -14.72 2.12
CA MET A 76 -8.44 -13.46 1.37
C MET A 76 -8.80 -12.28 2.26
N ILE A 77 -9.68 -12.49 3.26
CA ILE A 77 -10.02 -11.48 4.27
C ILE A 77 -8.78 -11.11 5.09
N ASP A 78 -7.99 -12.10 5.52
CA ASP A 78 -6.83 -11.86 6.37
C ASP A 78 -5.70 -11.12 5.62
N ILE A 79 -5.49 -11.44 4.33
CA ILE A 79 -4.62 -10.65 3.46
C ILE A 79 -5.09 -9.19 3.38
N HIS A 80 -6.40 -8.96 3.20
CA HIS A 80 -6.92 -7.60 3.13
C HIS A 80 -6.87 -6.84 4.45
N LYS A 81 -6.99 -7.52 5.61
CA LYS A 81 -6.72 -6.90 6.91
C LYS A 81 -5.27 -6.39 6.99
N ALA A 82 -4.30 -7.19 6.57
CA ALA A 82 -2.89 -6.79 6.55
C ALA A 82 -2.64 -5.60 5.60
N VAL A 83 -3.35 -5.54 4.46
CA VAL A 83 -3.30 -4.38 3.55
C VAL A 83 -3.85 -3.11 4.21
N VAL A 84 -4.96 -3.22 4.95
CA VAL A 84 -5.51 -2.09 5.72
C VAL A 84 -4.52 -1.60 6.77
N GLU A 85 -3.94 -2.52 7.57
CA GLU A 85 -2.91 -2.19 8.57
C GLU A 85 -1.69 -1.49 7.96
N ALA A 86 -1.21 -1.96 6.81
CA ALA A 86 -0.13 -1.31 6.07
C ALA A 86 -0.52 0.09 5.58
N ALA A 87 -1.76 0.28 5.12
CA ALA A 87 -2.26 1.59 4.71
C ALA A 87 -2.40 2.57 5.88
N GLU A 88 -2.82 2.08 7.05
CA GLU A 88 -2.87 2.86 8.30
C GLU A 88 -1.47 3.30 8.73
N THR A 89 -0.51 2.38 8.71
CA THR A 89 0.90 2.65 9.03
C THR A 89 1.49 3.70 8.09
N ASN A 90 1.21 3.56 6.78
CA ASN A 90 1.62 4.54 5.78
C ASN A 90 1.00 5.92 6.05
N LEU A 91 -0.30 6.01 6.32
CA LEU A 91 -0.96 7.29 6.62
C LEU A 91 -0.35 7.96 7.86
N THR A 92 -0.09 7.19 8.92
CA THR A 92 0.55 7.69 10.15
C THR A 92 1.93 8.26 9.84
N THR A 93 2.77 7.50 9.12
CA THR A 93 4.13 7.92 8.73
C THR A 93 4.10 9.22 7.90
N GLN A 94 3.16 9.34 6.96
CA GLN A 94 3.05 10.55 6.13
C GLN A 94 2.60 11.78 6.94
N LYS A 95 1.75 11.59 7.96
CA LYS A 95 1.32 12.66 8.87
C LYS A 95 2.46 13.11 9.77
N GLU A 96 3.23 12.18 10.31
CA GLU A 96 4.41 12.48 11.13
C GLU A 96 5.43 13.28 10.33
N LEU A 97 5.75 12.85 9.10
CA LEU A 97 6.64 13.58 8.21
C LEU A 97 6.12 15.00 7.90
N LEU A 98 4.82 15.14 7.64
CA LEU A 98 4.21 16.46 7.42
C LEU A 98 4.36 17.37 8.65
N GLY A 99 4.19 16.82 9.86
CA GLY A 99 4.38 17.53 11.12
C GLY A 99 5.79 18.10 11.24
N VAL A 100 6.81 17.24 11.08
CA VAL A 100 8.23 17.65 11.13
C VAL A 100 8.55 18.71 10.07
N MET A 101 8.07 18.53 8.84
CA MET A 101 8.32 19.49 7.75
C MET A 101 7.65 20.85 8.00
N SER A 102 6.45 20.86 8.57
CA SER A 102 5.70 22.08 8.85
C SER A 102 6.31 22.88 10.01
N GLU A 103 6.92 22.21 10.98
CA GLU A 103 7.65 22.85 12.08
C GLU A 103 8.93 23.54 11.59
N HIS A 104 9.68 22.92 10.68
CA HIS A 104 10.93 23.46 10.13
C HIS A 104 10.72 24.53 9.04
N SER A 105 9.48 24.74 8.57
CA SER A 105 9.14 25.73 7.55
C SER A 105 8.60 27.05 8.14
N ARG A 106 8.48 27.16 9.47
CA ARG A 106 8.08 28.37 10.20
C ARG A 106 9.29 29.12 10.74
#